data_AF-A0AAD1JF13-F1
#
_entry.id   AF-A0AAD1JF13-F1
#
_cell.length_a   1.000
_cell.length_b   1.000
_cell.length_c   1.000
_cell.angle_alpha   90.00
_cell.angle_beta   90.00
_cell.angle_gamma   90.00
#
_symmetry.space_group_name_H-M   'P 1'
#
loop_
_entity.id
_entity.type
_entity.pdbx_description
1 polymer ?
#
loop_
_entity_poly.entity_id
_entity_poly.type
_entity_poly.pdbx_seq_one_letter_code
_entity_poly.pdbx_strand_id
1 'polypeptide(L)'
;MPDPRFLKPWHGIPREEIDWHPTVDHERCIGCATCVTGCNRLVYRYDFENEKSIVYDPLNCLVGCTTCHNTCPVDAISFPPFDVVLDLEKRVDEHHAVEDDLFTRRDILEYKDAKPAPKEQAKIVDKEIRGDVTILRCDLENVQNIRAGRYMELEIPGKNWLGRSYSVANVPFSDGYVEFHVKRVPGGRFSEYAYNDLKREESLIAKGPYGKFV
;
A
#
# COMPACT_ATOMS: atom_id res chain seq x y z
N MET A 1 14.99 22.12 17.31
CA MET A 1 15.07 21.84 15.86
C MET A 1 14.92 20.34 15.73
N PRO A 2 13.92 19.85 14.98
CA PRO A 2 13.67 18.43 14.86
C PRO A 2 14.91 17.71 14.32
N ASP A 3 15.09 16.46 14.73
CA ASP A 3 16.32 15.71 14.43
C ASP A 3 16.34 15.36 12.94
N PRO A 4 17.39 15.72 12.17
CA PRO A 4 17.47 15.45 10.74
C PRO A 4 17.28 13.97 10.37
N ARG A 5 17.56 13.05 11.31
CA ARG A 5 17.35 11.60 11.12
C ARG A 5 15.88 11.23 10.91
N PHE A 6 14.95 12.04 11.42
CA PHE A 6 13.52 11.72 11.46
C PHE A 6 12.67 12.57 10.51
N LEU A 7 13.28 13.52 9.80
CA LEU A 7 12.61 14.44 8.86
C LEU A 7 12.53 13.92 7.42
N LYS A 8 12.79 12.62 7.19
CA LYS A 8 12.57 12.04 5.86
C LYS A 8 11.08 12.14 5.50
N PRO A 9 10.72 12.52 4.26
CA PRO A 9 9.34 12.54 3.81
C PRO A 9 8.66 11.21 4.07
N TRP A 10 7.41 11.26 4.53
CA TRP A 10 6.60 10.08 4.76
C TRP A 10 5.81 9.78 3.48
N HIS A 11 6.18 8.69 2.80
CA HIS A 11 5.62 8.30 1.49
C HIS A 11 5.66 9.44 0.45
N GLY A 12 6.71 10.27 0.50
CA GLY A 12 6.89 11.42 -0.39
C GLY A 12 6.30 12.74 0.13
N ILE A 13 5.48 12.72 1.18
CA ILE A 13 4.89 13.92 1.79
C ILE A 13 5.86 14.52 2.82
N PRO A 14 6.19 15.83 2.73
CA PRO A 14 6.95 16.53 3.77
C PRO A 14 6.30 16.40 5.14
N ARG A 15 7.11 16.21 6.18
CA ARG A 15 6.59 15.90 7.51
C ARG A 15 5.78 17.05 8.11
N GLU A 16 6.10 18.27 7.72
CA GLU A 16 5.47 19.53 8.10
C GLU A 16 4.04 19.67 7.58
N GLU A 17 3.67 18.91 6.55
CA GLU A 17 2.32 18.92 5.95
C GLU A 17 1.36 17.93 6.63
N ILE A 18 1.87 17.09 7.54
CA ILE A 18 1.09 16.05 8.20
C ILE A 18 0.87 16.39 9.67
N ASP A 19 -0.39 16.65 10.03
CA ASP A 19 -0.79 16.83 11.43
C ASP A 19 -0.94 15.47 12.13
N TRP A 20 0.19 14.90 12.56
CA TRP A 20 0.24 13.66 13.34
C TRP A 20 1.29 13.73 14.44
N HIS A 21 0.92 14.02 15.67
CA HIS A 21 1.85 13.97 16.80
C HIS A 21 1.08 13.77 18.11
N PRO A 22 1.75 13.31 19.18
CA PRO A 22 1.08 13.19 20.47
C PRO A 22 0.83 14.57 21.10
N THR A 23 -0.16 14.62 21.99
CA THR A 23 -0.36 15.68 22.99
C THR A 23 -0.35 15.04 24.38
N VAL A 24 0.20 15.74 25.39
CA VAL A 24 0.20 15.28 26.79
C VAL A 24 -0.74 16.14 27.62
N ASP A 25 -1.69 15.51 28.30
CA ASP A 25 -2.49 16.09 29.37
C ASP A 25 -1.65 16.12 30.66
N HIS A 26 -1.19 17.31 31.06
CA HIS A 26 -0.35 17.47 32.24
C HIS A 26 -1.08 17.29 33.57
N GLU A 27 -2.41 17.39 33.60
CA GLU A 27 -3.21 17.13 34.80
C GLU A 27 -3.28 15.63 35.08
N ARG A 28 -3.39 14.82 34.03
CA ARG A 28 -3.40 13.34 34.14
C ARG A 28 -2.01 12.72 34.22
N CYS A 29 -1.01 13.37 33.63
CA CYS A 29 0.35 12.83 33.57
C CYS A 29 0.95 12.64 34.98
N ILE A 30 1.31 11.40 35.33
CA ILE A 30 1.92 11.06 36.62
C ILE A 30 3.47 11.07 36.62
N GLY A 31 4.10 11.60 35.56
CA GLY A 31 5.57 11.70 35.52
C GLY A 31 6.33 10.38 35.38
N CYS A 32 5.67 9.27 35.03
CA CYS A 32 6.33 7.94 34.97
C CYS A 32 7.44 7.81 33.89
N ALA A 33 7.58 8.79 33.01
CA ALA A 33 8.56 8.86 31.93
C ALA A 33 8.55 7.70 30.90
N THR A 34 7.54 6.81 30.92
CA THR A 34 7.44 5.68 29.96
C THR A 34 7.47 6.13 28.51
N CYS A 35 6.79 7.24 28.18
CA CYS A 35 6.83 7.80 26.82
C CYS A 35 8.19 8.43 26.47
N VAL A 36 8.91 8.97 27.46
CA VAL A 36 10.23 9.59 27.28
C VAL A 36 11.28 8.53 26.98
N THR A 37 11.33 7.46 27.77
CA THR A 37 12.33 6.39 27.63
C THR A 37 11.96 5.37 26.56
N GLY A 38 10.67 5.23 26.24
CA GLY A 38 10.18 4.29 25.23
C GLY A 38 10.21 4.82 23.79
N CYS A 39 10.24 6.15 23.58
CA CYS A 39 10.21 6.73 22.24
C CYS A 39 11.61 6.88 21.63
N ASN A 40 12.02 5.92 20.80
CA ASN A 40 13.30 5.96 20.06
C ASN A 40 13.40 7.11 19.04
N ARG A 41 12.32 7.85 18.80
CA ARG A 41 12.29 9.01 17.91
C ARG A 41 12.45 10.34 18.65
N LEU A 42 12.72 10.31 19.95
CA LEU A 42 13.02 11.52 20.73
C LEU A 42 11.92 12.59 20.66
N VAL A 43 10.65 12.18 20.55
CA VAL A 43 9.50 13.10 20.53
C VAL A 43 9.35 13.83 21.86
N TYR A 44 9.68 13.15 22.96
CA TYR A 44 9.48 13.64 24.31
C TYR A 44 10.79 14.08 24.99
N ARG A 45 10.66 14.97 25.96
CA ARG A 45 11.66 15.22 27.01
C ARG A 45 10.99 15.13 28.38
N TYR A 46 11.79 14.95 29.42
CA TYR A 46 11.29 14.96 30.79
C TYR A 46 11.65 16.30 31.44
N ASP A 47 10.64 16.97 31.99
CA ASP A 47 10.81 18.11 32.86
C ASP A 47 11.04 17.61 34.28
N PHE A 48 12.28 17.70 34.76
CA PHE A 48 12.67 17.26 36.10
C PHE A 48 12.19 18.21 37.21
N GLU A 49 11.88 19.47 36.90
CA GLU A 49 11.42 20.45 37.89
C GLU A 49 9.92 20.25 38.19
N ASN A 50 9.13 20.01 37.16
CA ASN A 50 7.68 19.78 37.30
C ASN A 50 7.29 18.29 37.33
N GLU A 51 8.25 17.39 37.12
CA GLU A 51 8.05 15.94 37.04
C GLU A 51 7.02 15.52 35.97
N LYS A 52 7.13 16.12 34.77
CA LYS A 52 6.20 15.88 33.66
C LYS A 52 6.91 15.49 32.37
N SER A 53 6.25 14.67 31.57
CA SER A 53 6.65 14.42 30.19
C SER A 53 6.19 15.57 29.30
N ILE A 54 7.09 16.11 28.47
CA ILE A 54 6.82 17.20 27.53
C ILE A 54 7.00 16.70 26.10
N VAL A 55 6.08 17.04 25.20
CA VAL A 55 6.27 16.86 23.75
C VAL A 55 7.22 17.97 23.27
N TYR A 56 8.45 17.60 22.90
CA TYR A 56 9.51 18.55 22.59
C TYR A 56 9.80 18.64 21.08
N ASP A 57 9.86 17.50 20.39
CA ASP A 57 10.06 17.42 18.94
C ASP A 57 8.89 16.66 18.27
N PRO A 58 7.71 17.28 18.12
CA PRO A 58 6.49 16.60 17.64
C PRO A 58 6.64 15.99 16.25
N LEU A 59 7.36 16.67 15.35
CA LEU A 59 7.60 16.21 13.98
C LEU A 59 8.46 14.94 13.89
N ASN A 60 9.20 14.60 14.96
CA ASN A 60 9.90 13.32 14.97
C ASN A 60 8.95 12.13 15.10
N CYS A 61 7.68 12.33 15.47
CA CYS A 61 6.71 11.25 15.58
C CYS A 61 6.49 10.59 14.22
N LEU A 62 6.56 9.25 14.18
CA LEU A 62 6.24 8.47 12.98
C LEU A 62 4.74 8.56 12.72
N VAL A 63 4.37 8.96 11.51
CA VAL A 63 2.97 9.05 11.06
C VAL A 63 2.28 7.69 11.25
N GLY A 64 1.11 7.69 11.91
CA GLY A 64 0.34 6.49 12.25
C GLY A 64 0.81 5.74 13.52
N CYS A 65 1.93 6.10 14.13
CA CYS A 65 2.36 5.47 15.39
C CYS A 65 1.56 5.99 16.58
N THR A 66 1.04 5.07 17.42
CA THR A 66 0.28 5.38 18.66
C THR A 66 0.83 4.66 19.90
N THR A 67 2.02 4.08 19.84
CA THR A 67 2.56 3.23 20.92
C THR A 67 2.56 3.91 22.29
N CYS A 68 2.96 5.18 22.36
CA CYS A 68 3.00 5.93 23.62
C CYS A 68 1.62 6.23 24.22
N HIS A 69 0.56 6.31 23.39
CA HIS A 69 -0.82 6.35 23.88
C HIS A 69 -1.17 5.01 24.53
N ASN A 70 -0.93 3.90 23.82
CA ASN A 70 -1.26 2.55 24.29
C ASN A 70 -0.47 2.10 25.53
N THR A 71 0.69 2.69 25.80
CA THR A 71 1.54 2.37 26.96
C THR A 71 1.44 3.39 28.10
N CYS A 72 0.61 4.43 27.96
CA CYS A 72 0.40 5.40 29.03
C CYS A 72 -0.49 4.77 30.11
N PRO A 73 -0.02 4.61 31.36
CA PRO A 73 -0.80 3.93 32.41
C PRO A 73 -2.00 4.75 32.92
N VAL A 74 -2.12 6.01 32.49
CA VAL A 74 -3.10 6.99 32.98
C VAL A 74 -3.81 7.72 31.85
N ASP A 75 -3.72 7.21 30.61
CA ASP A 75 -4.39 7.77 29.42
C ASP A 75 -4.19 9.28 29.25
N ALA A 76 -2.98 9.76 29.57
CA ALA A 76 -2.61 11.18 29.50
C ALA A 76 -2.10 11.60 28.11
N ILE A 77 -2.01 10.69 27.14
CA ILE A 77 -1.50 10.98 25.81
C ILE A 77 -2.64 10.85 24.81
N SER A 78 -2.76 11.77 23.86
CA SER A 78 -3.73 11.71 22.76
C SER A 78 -3.07 12.01 21.42
N PHE A 79 -3.73 11.65 20.33
CA PHE A 79 -3.30 11.90 18.96
C PHE A 79 -4.46 12.51 18.15
N PRO A 80 -4.18 13.14 17.01
CA PRO A 80 -5.19 13.45 16.01
C PRO A 80 -5.99 12.20 15.62
N PRO A 81 -7.22 12.39 15.10
CA PRO A 81 -8.02 11.30 14.58
C PRO A 81 -7.25 10.48 13.52
N PHE A 82 -7.39 9.15 13.57
CA PHE A 82 -6.59 8.25 12.73
C PHE A 82 -7.01 8.28 11.25
N ASP A 83 -8.21 8.79 10.95
CA ASP A 83 -8.70 9.01 9.59
C ASP A 83 -7.80 9.95 8.78
N VAL A 84 -7.13 10.92 9.43
CA VAL A 84 -6.12 11.77 8.79
C VAL A 84 -5.05 10.93 8.09
N VAL A 85 -4.54 9.89 8.75
CA VAL A 85 -3.51 9.00 8.17
C VAL A 85 -4.11 8.11 7.09
N LEU A 86 -5.30 7.56 7.33
CA LEU A 86 -5.97 6.69 6.36
C LEU A 86 -6.32 7.43 5.06
N ASP A 87 -6.70 8.69 5.16
CA ASP A 87 -7.04 9.52 4.01
C ASP A 87 -5.81 9.90 3.20
N LEU A 88 -4.64 10.04 3.83
CA LEU A 88 -3.37 10.14 3.12
C LEU A 88 -3.04 8.83 2.40
N GLU A 89 -3.11 7.69 3.10
CA GLU A 89 -2.78 6.39 2.52
C GLU A 89 -3.68 6.06 1.31
N LYS A 90 -4.96 6.45 1.31
CA LYS A 90 -5.89 6.18 0.20
C LYS A 90 -5.57 6.93 -1.09
N ARG A 91 -4.72 7.96 -1.04
CA ARG A 91 -4.42 8.77 -2.21
C ARG A 91 -3.48 8.02 -3.16
N VAL A 92 -3.73 8.22 -4.44
CA VAL A 92 -3.09 7.44 -5.51
C VAL A 92 -1.58 7.71 -5.59
N ASP A 93 -1.15 8.96 -5.40
CA ASP A 93 0.27 9.34 -5.50
C ASP A 93 1.09 8.78 -4.34
N GLU A 94 0.50 8.70 -3.15
CA GLU A 94 1.08 8.10 -1.95
C GLU A 94 1.23 6.58 -2.14
N HIS A 95 0.20 5.90 -2.65
CA HIS A 95 0.30 4.50 -3.04
C HIS A 95 1.39 4.24 -4.08
N HIS A 96 1.56 5.15 -5.06
CA HIS A 96 2.63 5.08 -6.04
C HIS A 96 4.02 5.25 -5.40
N ALA A 97 4.18 6.20 -4.50
CA ALA A 97 5.44 6.43 -3.80
C ALA A 97 5.84 5.23 -2.94
N VAL A 98 4.88 4.59 -2.27
CA VAL A 98 5.10 3.33 -1.51
C VAL A 98 5.53 2.20 -2.44
N GLU A 99 4.86 2.04 -3.58
CA GLU A 99 5.20 1.02 -4.57
C GLU A 99 6.61 1.23 -5.14
N ASP A 100 6.98 2.46 -5.48
CA ASP A 100 8.30 2.81 -6.01
C ASP A 100 9.41 2.57 -4.97
N ASP A 101 9.17 2.94 -3.71
CA ASP A 101 10.10 2.69 -2.62
C ASP A 101 10.26 1.18 -2.34
N LEU A 102 9.20 0.39 -2.44
CA LEU A 102 9.25 -1.07 -2.33
C LEU A 102 10.18 -1.67 -3.40
N PHE A 103 10.05 -1.25 -4.66
CA PHE A 103 10.92 -1.74 -5.72
C PHE A 103 12.36 -1.22 -5.59
N THR A 104 12.55 0.01 -5.09
CA THR A 104 13.87 0.61 -4.86
C THR A 104 14.65 -0.15 -3.78
N ARG A 105 13.95 -0.61 -2.73
CA ARG A 105 14.54 -1.34 -1.58
C ARG A 105 14.32 -2.86 -1.66
N ARG A 106 14.08 -3.39 -2.85
CA ARG A 106 13.75 -4.80 -3.05
C ARG A 106 14.83 -5.75 -2.52
N ASP A 107 16.10 -5.35 -2.59
CA ASP A 107 17.25 -6.14 -2.13
C ASP A 107 17.18 -6.51 -0.64
N ILE A 108 16.59 -5.63 0.18
CA ILE A 108 16.42 -5.82 1.63
C ILE A 108 15.00 -6.20 2.04
N LEU A 109 13.97 -5.82 1.26
CA LEU A 109 12.56 -6.04 1.62
C LEU A 109 11.96 -7.33 1.02
N GLU A 110 12.57 -7.89 -0.02
CA GLU A 110 12.05 -9.09 -0.68
C GLU A 110 12.14 -10.33 0.22
N TYR A 111 10.99 -11.00 0.40
CA TYR A 111 10.93 -12.32 0.99
C TYR A 111 11.24 -13.41 -0.05
N LYS A 112 12.37 -14.09 0.09
CA LYS A 112 12.95 -14.97 -0.95
C LYS A 112 12.44 -16.41 -0.92
N ASP A 113 11.86 -16.86 0.17
CA ASP A 113 11.44 -18.26 0.35
C ASP A 113 9.98 -18.52 -0.09
N ALA A 114 9.36 -17.57 -0.77
CA ALA A 114 8.03 -17.75 -1.34
C ALA A 114 8.05 -18.78 -2.47
N LYS A 115 7.02 -19.63 -2.52
CA LYS A 115 6.72 -20.47 -3.70
C LYS A 115 5.67 -19.75 -4.53
N PRO A 116 6.05 -18.98 -5.56
CA PRO A 116 5.09 -18.21 -6.35
C PRO A 116 4.17 -19.14 -7.15
N ALA A 117 2.96 -18.67 -7.43
CA ALA A 117 2.12 -19.34 -8.42
C ALA A 117 2.79 -19.35 -9.80
N PRO A 118 2.42 -20.28 -10.68
CA PRO A 118 2.86 -20.28 -12.07
C PRO A 118 2.67 -18.91 -12.70
N LYS A 119 3.64 -18.51 -13.52
CA LYS A 119 3.59 -17.30 -14.33
C LYS A 119 3.60 -17.70 -15.80
N GLU A 120 2.73 -17.09 -16.60
CA GLU A 120 2.70 -17.29 -18.05
C GLU A 120 2.42 -15.97 -18.77
N GLN A 121 2.70 -15.93 -20.06
CA GLN A 121 2.32 -14.78 -20.88
C GLN A 121 0.82 -14.84 -21.19
N ALA A 122 0.15 -13.70 -21.03
CA ALA A 122 -1.24 -13.51 -21.41
C ALA A 122 -1.27 -12.56 -22.61
N LYS A 123 -1.39 -13.13 -23.81
CA LYS A 123 -1.39 -12.34 -25.05
C LYS A 123 -2.78 -11.75 -25.29
N ILE A 124 -2.88 -10.43 -25.48
CA ILE A 124 -4.15 -9.75 -25.70
C ILE A 124 -4.68 -10.06 -27.11
N VAL A 125 -5.69 -10.92 -27.22
CA VAL A 125 -6.35 -11.24 -28.49
C VAL A 125 -7.44 -10.23 -28.84
N ASP A 126 -8.06 -9.64 -27.82
CA ASP A 126 -9.07 -8.60 -27.98
C ASP A 126 -9.11 -7.66 -26.78
N LYS A 127 -9.42 -6.40 -27.07
CA LYS A 127 -9.60 -5.33 -26.10
C LYS A 127 -10.82 -4.53 -26.49
N GLU A 128 -11.77 -4.41 -25.58
CA GLU A 128 -13.01 -3.67 -25.74
C GLU A 128 -13.18 -2.71 -24.56
N ILE A 129 -13.65 -1.49 -24.81
CA ILE A 129 -13.94 -0.50 -23.76
C ILE A 129 -15.44 -0.30 -23.67
N ARG A 130 -16.00 -0.47 -22.48
CA ARG A 130 -17.42 -0.21 -22.16
C ARG A 130 -17.50 0.74 -20.97
N GLY A 131 -17.77 2.02 -21.25
CA GLY A 131 -17.77 3.03 -20.20
C GLY A 131 -16.40 3.14 -19.54
N ASP A 132 -16.34 2.93 -18.23
CA ASP A 132 -15.10 2.91 -17.44
C ASP A 132 -14.47 1.51 -17.30
N VAL A 133 -14.98 0.50 -17.98
CA VAL A 133 -14.45 -0.88 -17.91
C VAL A 133 -13.73 -1.25 -19.20
N THR A 134 -12.50 -1.71 -19.07
CA THR A 134 -11.75 -2.35 -20.15
C THR A 134 -11.93 -3.87 -20.04
N ILE A 135 -12.50 -4.48 -21.07
CA ILE A 135 -12.61 -5.92 -21.20
C ILE A 135 -11.38 -6.40 -21.99
N LEU A 136 -10.59 -7.25 -21.34
CA LEU A 136 -9.39 -7.85 -21.94
C LEU A 136 -9.66 -9.33 -22.15
N ARG A 137 -9.48 -9.80 -23.39
CA ARG A 137 -9.50 -11.23 -23.72
C ARG A 137 -8.09 -11.64 -24.03
N CYS A 138 -7.61 -12.64 -23.31
CA CYS A 138 -6.22 -13.05 -23.32
C CYS A 138 -6.10 -14.53 -23.70
N ASP A 139 -5.17 -14.83 -24.61
CA ASP A 139 -4.71 -16.19 -24.87
C ASP A 139 -3.61 -16.56 -23.87
N LEU A 140 -3.78 -17.71 -23.22
CA LEU A 140 -2.89 -18.27 -22.21
C LEU A 140 -2.65 -19.75 -22.53
N GLU A 141 -1.41 -20.22 -22.42
CA GLU A 141 -1.04 -21.60 -22.75
C GLU A 141 -1.79 -22.64 -21.90
N ASN A 142 -2.11 -22.30 -20.66
CA ASN A 142 -2.74 -23.21 -19.70
C ASN A 142 -4.23 -22.91 -19.45
N VAL A 143 -4.94 -22.34 -20.42
CA VAL A 143 -6.36 -21.96 -20.31
C VAL A 143 -7.26 -23.08 -19.76
N GLN A 144 -6.95 -24.33 -20.08
CA GLN A 144 -7.65 -25.55 -19.62
C GLN A 144 -7.60 -25.78 -18.11
N ASN A 145 -6.60 -25.23 -17.43
CA ASN A 145 -6.40 -25.35 -15.98
C ASN A 145 -7.07 -24.20 -15.20
N ILE A 146 -7.65 -23.24 -15.92
CA ILE A 146 -8.33 -22.08 -15.36
C ILE A 146 -9.81 -22.41 -15.22
N ARG A 147 -10.40 -21.98 -14.11
CA ARG A 147 -11.80 -22.21 -13.76
C ARG A 147 -12.47 -20.86 -13.49
N ALA A 148 -13.73 -20.74 -13.88
CA ALA A 148 -14.56 -19.59 -13.52
C ALA A 148 -14.61 -19.41 -12.00
N GLY A 149 -14.73 -18.17 -11.52
CA GLY A 149 -14.74 -17.84 -10.10
C GLY A 149 -13.34 -17.70 -9.46
N ARG A 150 -12.27 -18.09 -10.16
CA ARG A 150 -10.89 -17.81 -9.77
C ARG A 150 -10.44 -16.43 -10.26
N TYR A 151 -9.30 -15.98 -9.77
CA TYR A 151 -8.66 -14.75 -10.22
C TYR A 151 -7.20 -14.98 -10.58
N MET A 152 -6.64 -14.08 -11.35
CA MET A 152 -5.23 -14.04 -11.70
C MET A 152 -4.66 -12.67 -11.35
N GLU A 153 -3.37 -12.62 -11.04
CA GLU A 153 -2.63 -11.38 -10.92
C GLU A 153 -2.04 -11.02 -12.27
N LEU A 154 -2.31 -9.80 -12.76
CA LEU A 154 -1.80 -9.30 -14.02
C LEU A 154 -0.72 -8.25 -13.79
N GLU A 155 0.41 -8.39 -14.49
CA GLU A 155 1.55 -7.48 -14.47
C GLU A 155 1.86 -6.98 -15.88
N ILE A 156 2.39 -5.75 -15.97
CA ILE A 156 2.87 -5.18 -17.23
C ILE A 156 4.37 -5.47 -17.34
N PRO A 157 4.83 -6.21 -18.38
CA PRO A 157 6.24 -6.53 -18.56
C PRO A 157 7.12 -5.27 -18.60
N GLY A 158 8.26 -5.31 -17.92
CA GLY A 158 9.24 -4.22 -17.92
C GLY A 158 8.85 -2.99 -17.11
N LYS A 159 7.71 -3.00 -16.40
CA LYS A 159 7.34 -1.96 -15.44
C LYS A 159 7.65 -2.42 -14.01
N ASN A 160 8.20 -1.52 -13.20
CA ASN A 160 8.38 -1.73 -11.75
C ASN A 160 7.09 -1.37 -11.02
N TRP A 161 5.98 -2.00 -11.40
CA TRP A 161 4.68 -1.83 -10.76
C TRP A 161 4.25 -3.20 -10.22
N LEU A 162 3.58 -3.23 -9.09
CA LEU A 162 3.00 -4.47 -8.58
C LEU A 162 1.89 -4.92 -9.53
N GLY A 163 1.69 -6.24 -9.61
CA GLY A 163 0.54 -6.79 -10.30
C GLY A 163 -0.78 -6.43 -9.63
N ARG A 164 -1.88 -6.55 -10.36
CA ARG A 164 -3.24 -6.37 -9.82
C ARG A 164 -4.09 -7.60 -10.07
N SER A 165 -4.88 -7.98 -9.08
CA SER A 165 -5.74 -9.15 -9.16
C SER A 165 -7.02 -8.83 -9.92
N TYR A 166 -7.35 -9.65 -10.93
CA TYR A 166 -8.59 -9.58 -11.68
C TYR A 166 -9.23 -10.97 -11.77
N SER A 167 -10.53 -11.01 -11.51
CA SER A 167 -11.31 -12.24 -11.62
C SER A 167 -11.44 -12.67 -13.07
N VAL A 168 -11.44 -13.99 -13.28
CA VAL A 168 -11.79 -14.59 -14.57
C VAL A 168 -13.30 -14.43 -14.77
N ALA A 169 -13.68 -13.73 -15.84
CA ALA A 169 -15.05 -13.32 -16.10
C ALA A 169 -15.83 -14.29 -17.01
N ASN A 170 -15.17 -15.31 -17.55
CA ASN A 170 -15.76 -16.27 -18.49
C ASN A 170 -15.48 -17.73 -18.09
N VAL A 171 -15.80 -18.69 -18.96
CA VAL A 171 -15.50 -20.12 -18.79
C VAL A 171 -14.35 -20.49 -19.74
N PRO A 172 -13.08 -20.38 -19.31
CA PRO A 172 -11.98 -20.30 -20.27
C PRO A 172 -11.78 -21.56 -21.11
N PHE A 173 -12.04 -22.73 -20.52
CA PHE A 173 -11.93 -24.00 -21.25
C PHE A 173 -12.88 -24.11 -22.44
N SER A 174 -14.09 -23.54 -22.33
CA SER A 174 -15.09 -23.56 -23.41
C SER A 174 -14.84 -22.47 -24.44
N ASP A 175 -14.42 -21.29 -23.98
CA ASP A 175 -14.27 -20.11 -24.84
C ASP A 175 -12.91 -20.06 -25.56
N GLY A 176 -11.89 -20.77 -25.04
CA GLY A 176 -10.53 -20.79 -25.58
C GLY A 176 -9.67 -19.58 -25.22
N TYR A 177 -10.17 -18.68 -24.37
CA TYR A 177 -9.45 -17.50 -23.86
C TYR A 177 -9.87 -17.19 -22.43
N VAL A 178 -9.10 -16.36 -21.73
CA VAL A 178 -9.46 -15.82 -20.42
C VAL A 178 -9.91 -14.37 -20.57
N GLU A 179 -11.08 -14.04 -20.03
CA GLU A 179 -11.61 -12.68 -20.02
C GLU A 179 -11.43 -12.04 -18.64
N PHE A 180 -10.94 -10.80 -18.63
CA PHE A 180 -10.81 -9.97 -17.44
C PHE A 180 -11.55 -8.64 -17.64
N HIS A 181 -12.25 -8.20 -16.59
CA HIS A 181 -12.91 -6.89 -16.56
C HIS A 181 -12.12 -5.95 -15.66
N VAL A 182 -11.46 -4.96 -16.27
CA VAL A 182 -10.61 -3.99 -15.59
C VAL A 182 -11.35 -2.66 -15.49
N LYS A 183 -11.88 -2.35 -14.30
CA LYS A 183 -12.45 -1.03 -14.02
C LYS A 183 -11.33 0.01 -13.98
N ARG A 184 -11.50 1.11 -14.71
CA ARG A 184 -10.62 2.28 -14.69
C ARG A 184 -10.73 2.99 -13.36
N VAL A 185 -9.63 3.04 -12.63
CA VAL A 185 -9.50 3.87 -11.42
C VAL A 185 -8.69 5.11 -11.81
N PRO A 186 -9.23 6.33 -11.61
CA PRO A 186 -8.51 7.56 -11.89
C PRO A 186 -7.13 7.57 -11.22
N GLY A 187 -6.09 7.80 -12.04
CA GLY A 187 -4.70 7.81 -11.58
C GLY A 187 -4.07 6.44 -11.37
N GLY A 188 -4.82 5.34 -11.37
CA GLY A 188 -4.27 4.01 -11.12
C GLY A 188 -3.36 3.53 -12.26
N ARG A 189 -2.07 3.26 -11.98
CA ARG A 189 -1.06 2.80 -12.96
C ARG A 189 -1.55 1.70 -13.91
N PHE A 190 -1.98 0.56 -13.38
CA PHE A 190 -2.38 -0.58 -14.21
C PHE A 190 -3.67 -0.30 -14.97
N SER A 191 -4.71 0.20 -14.29
CA SER A 191 -6.03 0.38 -14.91
C SER A 191 -6.05 1.49 -15.97
N GLU A 192 -5.29 2.57 -15.76
CA GLU A 192 -5.10 3.61 -16.77
C GLU A 192 -4.29 3.10 -17.97
N TYR A 193 -3.22 2.33 -17.73
CA TYR A 193 -2.46 1.72 -18.83
C TYR A 193 -3.31 0.74 -19.63
N ALA A 194 -4.08 -0.13 -18.95
CA ALA A 194 -4.99 -1.06 -19.59
C ALA A 194 -6.03 -0.33 -20.45
N TYR A 195 -6.53 0.81 -19.98
CA TYR A 195 -7.53 1.61 -20.70
C TYR A 195 -6.93 2.39 -21.89
N ASN A 196 -5.86 3.17 -21.67
CA ASN A 196 -5.33 4.10 -22.66
C ASN A 196 -4.28 3.50 -23.59
N ASP A 197 -3.35 2.72 -23.05
CA ASP A 197 -2.07 2.40 -23.72
C ASP A 197 -2.01 0.98 -24.28
N LEU A 198 -2.53 -0.01 -23.53
CA LEU A 198 -2.46 -1.43 -23.88
C LEU A 198 -3.18 -1.72 -25.19
N LYS A 199 -2.53 -2.43 -26.12
CA LYS A 199 -3.10 -2.78 -27.44
C LYS A 199 -3.24 -4.30 -27.62
N ARG A 200 -3.99 -4.68 -28.66
CA ARG A 200 -4.01 -6.06 -29.15
C ARG A 200 -2.60 -6.50 -29.55
N GLU A 201 -2.36 -7.81 -29.46
CA GLU A 201 -1.08 -8.47 -29.73
C GLU A 201 0.04 -8.19 -28.72
N GLU A 202 -0.13 -7.24 -27.79
CA GLU A 202 0.75 -7.10 -26.63
C GLU A 202 0.52 -8.22 -25.61
N SER A 203 1.48 -8.43 -24.72
CA SER A 203 1.40 -9.45 -23.67
C SER A 203 1.47 -8.83 -22.28
N LEU A 204 0.68 -9.39 -21.37
CA LEU A 204 0.83 -9.22 -19.92
C LEU A 204 1.52 -10.43 -19.32
N ILE A 205 1.99 -10.32 -18.08
CA ILE A 205 2.37 -11.50 -17.27
C ILE A 205 1.18 -11.82 -16.37
N ALA A 206 0.63 -13.02 -16.51
CA ALA A 206 -0.42 -13.52 -15.63
C ALA A 206 0.18 -14.50 -14.61
N LYS A 207 -0.17 -14.33 -13.32
CA LYS A 207 0.17 -15.27 -12.25
C LYS A 207 -1.08 -15.89 -11.66
N GLY A 208 -1.02 -17.17 -11.33
CA GLY A 208 -2.13 -17.91 -10.73
C GLY A 208 -2.37 -19.24 -11.45
N PRO A 209 -3.63 -19.71 -11.52
CA PRO A 209 -4.84 -19.09 -10.95
C PRO A 209 -4.87 -19.17 -9.41
N TYR A 210 -5.44 -18.15 -8.78
CA TYR A 210 -5.63 -18.06 -7.33
C TYR A 210 -7.11 -18.22 -6.95
N GLY A 211 -7.36 -18.43 -5.65
CA GLY A 211 -8.70 -18.59 -5.10
C GLY A 211 -9.21 -20.03 -5.10
N LYS A 212 -10.05 -20.33 -4.10
CA LYS A 212 -10.75 -21.62 -3.94
C LYS A 212 -12.26 -21.50 -4.14
N PHE A 213 -12.74 -20.32 -4.55
CA PHE A 213 -14.16 -20.12 -4.81
C PHE A 213 -14.51 -20.90 -6.08
N VAL A 214 -15.32 -21.94 -5.92
CA VAL A 214 -15.84 -22.82 -6.97
C VAL A 214 -17.34 -22.92 -6.80
#